data_AF-A0A2M7DU79-F1
#
_entry.id   AF-A0A2M7DU79-F1
#
_cell.length_a   1.000
_cell.length_b   1.000
_cell.length_c   1.000
_cell.angle_alpha   90.00
_cell.angle_beta   90.00
_cell.angle_gamma   90.00
#
_symmetry.space_group_name_H-M   'P 1'
#
loop_
_entity.id
_entity.type
_entity.pdbx_description
1 polymer ?
#
loop_
_entity_poly.entity_id
_entity_poly.type
_entity_poly.pdbx_seq_one_letter_code
_entity_poly.pdbx_strand_id
1 'polypeptide(L)' 'MKEPKQHKFLKPNTITRYVIDKLKFRISQKAITPLLERLNFIISTVLTESKALSESARRRTITAEDMLPSLEKHVGKRRL' A
#
# COMPACT_ATOMS: atom_id res chain seq x y z
N MET A 1 -11.13 15.04 17.30
CA MET A 1 -9.93 14.19 17.21
C MET A 1 -9.28 14.47 15.86
N LYS A 2 -7.98 14.83 15.80
CA LYS A 2 -7.29 14.96 14.51
C LYS A 2 -7.06 13.55 13.99
N GLU A 3 -7.67 13.18 12.86
CA GLU A 3 -7.33 11.94 12.19
C GLU A 3 -5.81 11.92 11.95
N PRO A 4 -5.13 10.80 12.25
CA PRO A 4 -3.70 10.71 12.00
C PRO A 4 -3.47 10.99 10.51
N LYS A 5 -2.61 11.97 10.20
CA LYS A 5 -2.24 12.28 8.82
C LYS A 5 -1.68 11.00 8.19
N GLN A 6 -2.46 10.36 7.33
CA GLN A 6 -2.00 9.19 6.61
C GLN A 6 -0.81 9.58 5.74
N HIS A 7 0.27 8.80 5.84
CA HIS A 7 1.44 9.00 5.00
C HIS A 7 1.08 8.75 3.53
N LYS A 8 1.53 9.62 2.63
CA LYS A 8 1.29 9.49 1.20
C LYS A 8 2.46 8.77 0.53
N PHE A 9 2.32 7.46 0.37
CA PHE A 9 3.32 6.63 -0.31
C PHE A 9 3.25 6.78 -1.83
N LEU A 10 2.05 6.97 -2.37
CA LEU A 10 1.81 7.06 -3.82
C LEU A 10 1.42 8.48 -4.25
N LYS A 11 2.00 8.94 -5.35
CA LYS A 11 1.64 10.21 -5.99
C LYS A 11 0.44 10.01 -6.92
N PRO A 12 -0.62 10.85 -6.86
CA PRO A 12 -1.77 10.74 -7.75
C PRO A 12 -1.40 10.74 -9.23
N ASN A 13 -0.45 11.59 -9.62
CA ASN A 13 0.01 11.72 -11.00
C ASN A 13 0.60 10.42 -11.57
N THR A 14 1.14 9.54 -10.73
CA THR A 14 1.64 8.23 -11.17
C THR A 14 0.50 7.36 -11.70
N ILE A 15 -0.65 7.34 -11.01
CA ILE A 15 -1.83 6.59 -11.43
C ILE A 15 -2.44 7.24 -12.68
N THR A 16 -2.64 8.56 -12.66
CA THR A 16 -3.19 9.30 -13.82
C THR A 16 -2.38 9.04 -15.08
N ARG A 17 -1.05 9.11 -14.99
CA ARG A 17 -0.16 8.88 -16.12
C ARG A 17 -0.27 7.45 -16.65
N TYR A 18 -0.36 6.46 -15.77
CA TYR A 18 -0.55 5.07 -16.21
C TYR A 18 -1.87 4.89 -16.98
N VAL A 19 -2.97 5.45 -16.48
CA VAL A 19 -4.28 5.34 -17.13
C VAL A 19 -4.29 6.03 -18.51
N ILE A 20 -3.68 7.22 -18.62
CA ILE A 20 -3.60 7.95 -19.89
C ILE A 20 -2.65 7.25 -20.86
N ASP A 21 -1.43 6.94 -20.43
CA ASP A 21 -0.38 6.48 -21.34
C ASP A 21 -0.56 5.02 -21.76
N LYS A 22 -1.00 4.16 -20.83
CA LYS A 22 -1.10 2.71 -21.03
C LYS A 22 -2.51 2.23 -21.33
N LEU A 23 -3.50 2.71 -20.58
CA LEU A 23 -4.88 2.31 -20.81
C LEU A 23 -5.55 3.14 -21.92
N LYS A 24 -4.98 4.30 -22.28
CA LYS A 24 -5.57 5.24 -23.25
C LYS A 24 -6.94 5.77 -22.82
N PHE A 25 -7.15 5.92 -21.51
CA PHE A 25 -8.38 6.43 -20.90
C PHE A 25 -8.15 7.71 -20.08
N ARG A 26 -9.25 8.37 -19.72
CA ARG A 26 -9.27 9.43 -18.70
C ARG A 26 -9.74 8.85 -17.38
N ILE A 27 -9.24 9.39 -16.27
CA ILE A 27 -9.69 9.07 -14.92
C ILE A 27 -9.90 10.37 -14.15
N SER A 28 -11.01 10.46 -13.41
CA SER A 28 -11.32 11.65 -12.63
C SER A 28 -10.54 11.64 -11.31
N GLN A 29 -10.18 12.82 -10.80
CA GLN A 29 -9.53 12.93 -9.49
C GLN A 29 -10.38 12.30 -8.37
N LYS A 30 -11.71 12.43 -8.47
CA LYS A 30 -12.67 11.82 -7.53
C LYS A 30 -12.60 10.30 -7.50
N ALA A 31 -12.24 9.65 -8.61
CA ALA A 31 -12.04 8.20 -8.64
C ALA A 31 -10.66 7.77 -8.09
N ILE A 32 -9.63 8.63 -8.22
CA ILE A 32 -8.26 8.32 -7.79
C ILE A 32 -8.11 8.44 -6.27
N THR A 33 -8.72 9.45 -5.66
CA THR A 33 -8.58 9.73 -4.22
C THR A 33 -8.87 8.51 -3.32
N PRO A 34 -10.03 7.84 -3.40
CA PRO A 34 -10.32 6.69 -2.52
C PRO A 34 -9.39 5.51 -2.77
N LEU A 35 -8.96 5.30 -4.03
CA LEU A 35 -7.97 4.28 -4.36
C LEU A 35 -6.63 4.55 -3.66
N LEU A 36 -6.15 5.80 -3.72
CA LEU A 36 -4.89 6.18 -3.05
C LEU A 36 -4.98 6.08 -1.54
N GLU A 37 -6.08 6.52 -0.94
CA GLU A 37 -6.32 6.41 0.50
C GLU A 37 -6.25 4.95 0.93
N ARG A 38 -6.95 4.05 0.22
CA ARG A 38 -6.94 2.63 0.53
C ARG A 38 -5.55 2.01 0.35
N LEU A 39 -4.84 2.34 -0.72
CA LEU A 39 -3.48 1.82 -0.96
C LEU A 39 -2.48 2.34 0.09
N ASN A 40 -2.54 3.62 0.44
CA ASN A 40 -1.68 4.19 1.49
C ASN A 40 -1.96 3.54 2.85
N PHE A 41 -3.22 3.29 3.17
CA PHE A 41 -3.62 2.55 4.37
C PHE A 41 -3.07 1.12 4.38
N ILE A 42 -3.18 0.39 3.25
CA ILE A 42 -2.64 -0.96 3.12
C ILE A 42 -1.12 -0.96 3.31
N ILE A 43 -0.39 -0.04 2.64
CA ILE A 43 1.07 0.05 2.77
C ILE A 43 1.47 0.32 4.23
N SER A 44 0.80 1.26 4.90
CA SER A 44 1.07 1.56 6.31
C SER A 44 0.82 0.34 7.21
N THR A 45 -0.26 -0.38 6.98
CA THR A 45 -0.64 -1.56 7.77
C THR A 45 0.36 -2.69 7.56
N VAL A 46 0.71 -2.99 6.31
CA VAL A 46 1.70 -4.02 5.97
C VAL A 46 3.05 -3.71 6.62
N LEU A 47 3.55 -2.47 6.49
CA LEU A 47 4.83 -2.09 7.12
C LEU A 47 4.82 -2.24 8.65
N THR A 48 3.69 -1.90 9.28
CA THR A 48 3.55 -2.00 10.74
C THR A 48 3.54 -3.46 11.19
N GLU A 49 2.81 -4.33 10.49
CA GLU A 49 2.76 -5.76 10.80
C GLU A 49 4.10 -6.45 10.51
N SER A 50 4.73 -6.15 9.37
CA SER A 50 6.04 -6.72 9.02
C SER A 50 7.14 -6.27 9.98
N LYS A 51 7.05 -5.05 10.52
CA LYS A 51 7.92 -4.62 11.63
C LYS A 51 7.72 -5.53 12.84
N ALA A 52 6.49 -5.77 13.27
CA ALA A 52 6.19 -6.62 14.43
C ALA A 52 6.69 -8.07 14.23
N LEU A 53 6.58 -8.61 13.01
CA LEU A 53 7.16 -9.92 12.66
C LEU A 53 8.69 -9.91 12.76
N SER A 54 9.35 -8.88 12.24
CA SER A 54 10.81 -8.75 12.33
C SER A 54 11.29 -8.62 13.78
N GLU A 55 10.56 -7.87 14.63
CA GLU A 55 10.84 -7.73 16.06
C GLU A 55 10.67 -9.07 16.79
N SER A 56 9.64 -9.85 16.46
CA SER A 56 9.41 -11.19 17.02
C SER A 56 10.55 -12.15 16.65
N ALA A 57 11.14 -11.99 15.47
CA ALA A 57 12.33 -12.71 15.01
C ALA A 57 13.66 -12.12 15.53
N ARG A 58 13.62 -11.14 16.45
CA ARG A 58 14.79 -10.41 17.00
C ARG A 58 15.65 -9.73 15.94
N ARG A 59 15.07 -9.36 14.80
CA ARG A 59 15.73 -8.62 13.72
C ARG A 59 15.37 -7.12 13.80
N ARG A 60 16.28 -6.27 13.33
CA ARG A 60 16.06 -4.81 13.17
C ARG A 60 15.78 -4.39 11.73
N THR A 61 15.74 -5.36 10.82
CA THR A 61 15.53 -5.16 9.40
C THR A 61 14.32 -5.97 8.98
N ILE A 62 13.35 -5.28 8.36
CA ILE A 62 12.22 -5.93 7.70
C ILE A 62 12.74 -6.59 6.43
N THR A 63 12.45 -7.87 6.27
CA THR A 63 12.85 -8.70 5.13
C THR A 63 11.63 -9.13 4.33
N ALA A 64 11.86 -9.79 3.19
CA ALA A 64 10.78 -10.35 2.38
C ALA A 64 9.94 -11.39 3.16
N GLU A 65 10.56 -12.14 4.07
CA GLU A 65 9.88 -13.14 4.92
C GLU A 65 8.84 -12.51 5.86
N ASP A 66 9.05 -11.26 6.27
CA ASP A 66 8.09 -10.51 7.09
C ASP A 66 7.02 -9.81 6.23
N MET A 67 7.42 -9.35 5.05
CA MET A 67 6.57 -8.57 4.14
C MET A 67 5.52 -9.43 3.45
N LEU A 68 5.90 -10.62 2.96
CA LEU A 68 5.01 -11.46 2.17
C LEU A 68 3.76 -11.91 2.94
N PRO A 69 3.86 -12.44 4.19
CA PRO A 69 2.67 -12.85 4.93
C PRO A 69 1.74 -11.67 5.25
N SER A 70 2.30 -10.51 5.64
CA SER A 70 1.51 -9.30 5.88
C SER A 70 0.83 -8.80 4.61
N LEU A 71 1.51 -8.82 3.46
CA LEU A 71 0.92 -8.40 2.19
C LEU A 71 -0.22 -9.33 1.76
N GLU A 72 -0.02 -10.65 1.85
CA GLU A 72 -1.05 -11.65 1.50
C GLU A 72 -2.31 -11.53 2.36
N LYS A 73 -2.15 -11.16 3.62
CA LYS A 73 -3.28 -10.93 4.54
C LYS A 73 -4.17 -9.77 4.09
N HIS A 74 -3.59 -8.69 3.56
CA HIS A 74 -4.33 -7.44 3.25
C HIS A 74 -4.72 -7.29 1.78
N VAL A 75 -4.00 -7.93 0.87
CA VAL A 75 -4.24 -7.86 -0.59
C VAL A 75 -4.80 -9.19 -1.14
N GLY A 76 -4.72 -10.27 -0.35
CA GLY A 76 -5.08 -11.62 -0.77
C GLY A 76 -3.89 -12.38 -1.38
N LYS A 77 -4.05 -13.70 -1.47
CA LYS A 77 -3.06 -14.57 -2.13
C LYS A 77 -3.26 -14.54 -3.65
N ARG A 78 -2.16 -14.46 -4.40
CA ARG A 78 -2.20 -14.50 -5.87
C ARG A 78 -2.56 -15.90 -6.41
N ARG A 79 -2.39 -16.95 -5.61
CA ARG A 79 -2.78 -18.32 -5.93
C ARG A 79 -3.52 -18.92 -4.72
N LEU A 80 -4.76 -19.37 -4.97
CA LEU A 80 -5.41 -20.43 -4.21
C LEU A 80 -4.86 -21.76 -4.70
#